data_AF-A0A844MVI8-F1
#
_entry.id   AF-A0A844MVI8-F1
#
_cell.length_a   1.000
_cell.length_b   1.000
_cell.length_c   1.000
_cell.angle_alpha   90.00
_cell.angle_beta   90.00
_cell.angle_gamma   90.00
#
_symmetry.space_group_name_H-M   'P 1'
#
loop_
_entity.id
_entity.type
_entity.pdbx_description
1 polymer ?
#
loop_
_entity_poly.entity_id
_entity_poly.type
_entity_poly.pdbx_seq_one_letter_code
_entity_poly.pdbx_strand_id
1 'polypeptide(L)'
;MAVSLNNLAVLYDSLGRYSQAKENYLQALEILKELLGDKHPYIASTLNNLAGHYKEQRRYLEAEKKQIEAFAMRTSLYGDEHPDVARSLNNVATIDFSLGRYLQAERKYSEALELRKRLLGEEHPDVAQSLNHLATVLTVRNRPAEALSYRVQASYINDKLISRVFAFSSDSDRFALIEKLRGNFDLFLSLIYNHLLDSDSAKQQALDFVLKRKALTSTSLAAQNQALYSDRYPHLQDKFRQLGELNAQLVTLTFSASRIRDFTAYQQQLAKLEEQHNNLQKQLASEVPEIQLAEQLPNRYAVAEALPSHSILIEFVRFDFFDFQAVRAKGDQQWHPPRYLAFILPSEQPDAVQTIDLGEVEPIDNLIQVFHSQVSDSTKKTLGVAKRLVFT
;
A
#
# COMPACT_ATOMS: atom_id res chain seq x y z
N MET A 1 15.97 6.16 28.24
CA MET A 1 16.09 7.57 27.82
C MET A 1 16.46 7.71 26.34
N ALA A 2 17.63 7.24 25.89
CA ALA A 2 18.07 7.43 24.50
C ALA A 2 17.17 6.79 23.43
N VAL A 3 16.66 5.56 23.67
CA VAL A 3 15.69 4.92 22.76
C VAL A 3 14.40 5.75 22.64
N SER A 4 13.94 6.33 23.75
CA SER A 4 12.77 7.22 23.78
C SER A 4 13.02 8.50 23.00
N LEU A 5 14.22 9.09 23.09
CA LEU A 5 14.61 10.26 22.29
C LEU A 5 14.64 9.93 20.79
N ASN A 6 15.20 8.79 20.39
CA ASN A 6 15.16 8.32 19.01
C ASN A 6 13.71 8.17 18.50
N ASN A 7 12.81 7.61 19.30
CA ASN A 7 11.41 7.44 18.90
C ASN A 7 10.67 8.78 18.85
N LEU A 8 10.96 9.69 19.77
CA LEU A 8 10.43 11.07 19.74
C LEU A 8 10.93 11.84 18.52
N ALA A 9 12.17 11.59 18.09
CA ALA A 9 12.72 12.17 16.86
C ALA A 9 11.95 11.70 15.62
N VAL A 10 11.67 10.39 15.51
CA VAL A 10 10.83 9.84 14.43
C VAL A 10 9.44 10.49 14.42
N LEU A 11 8.84 10.69 15.60
CA LEU A 11 7.56 11.39 15.71
C LEU A 11 7.68 12.84 15.23
N TYR A 12 8.72 13.58 15.64
CA TYR A 12 8.93 14.95 15.17
C TYR A 12 9.18 15.04 13.67
N ASP A 13 9.87 14.08 13.05
CA ASP A 13 9.99 14.00 11.59
C ASP A 13 8.62 13.85 10.93
N SER A 14 7.77 12.96 11.44
CA SER A 14 6.41 12.76 10.89
C SER A 14 5.52 14.00 11.01
N LEU A 15 5.83 14.89 11.95
CA LEU A 15 5.14 16.17 12.17
C LEU A 15 5.81 17.35 11.44
N GLY A 16 6.85 17.10 10.63
CA GLY A 16 7.61 18.15 9.94
C GLY A 16 8.50 19.02 10.85
N ARG A 17 8.71 18.62 12.10
CA ARG A 17 9.52 19.33 13.11
C ARG A 17 10.98 18.90 13.03
N TYR A 18 11.60 19.10 11.86
CA TYR A 18 12.92 18.56 11.53
C TYR A 18 14.04 19.00 12.48
N SER A 19 14.06 20.26 12.93
CA SER A 19 15.10 20.73 13.85
C SER A 19 15.08 19.97 15.19
N GLN A 20 13.88 19.76 15.75
CA GLN A 20 13.71 19.02 17.00
C GLN A 20 14.02 17.53 16.82
N ALA A 21 13.64 16.95 15.68
CA ALA A 21 13.99 15.57 15.35
C ALA A 21 15.52 15.38 15.31
N LYS A 22 16.22 16.27 14.60
CA LYS A 22 17.68 16.22 14.49
C LYS A 22 18.37 16.31 15.85
N GLU A 23 17.95 17.25 16.70
CA GLU A 23 18.50 17.40 18.05
C GLU A 23 18.32 16.11 18.86
N ASN A 24 17.12 15.54 18.88
CA ASN A 24 16.84 14.29 19.58
C ASN A 24 17.65 13.10 19.06
N TYR A 25 17.85 12.97 17.73
CA TYR A 25 18.70 11.92 17.18
C TYR A 25 20.16 12.08 17.63
N LEU A 26 20.69 13.31 17.61
CA LEU A 26 22.08 13.58 18.01
C LEU A 26 22.28 13.32 19.50
N GLN A 27 21.37 13.78 20.36
CA GLN A 27 21.39 13.49 21.79
C GLN A 27 21.27 11.98 22.06
N ALA A 28 20.39 11.28 21.35
CA ALA A 28 20.27 9.83 21.48
C ALA A 28 21.59 9.12 21.09
N LEU A 29 22.25 9.55 20.01
CA LEU A 29 23.55 8.99 19.60
C LEU A 29 24.64 9.24 20.65
N GLU A 30 24.70 10.44 21.23
CA GLU A 30 25.67 10.79 22.27
C GLU A 30 25.51 9.90 23.49
N ILE A 31 24.29 9.83 24.05
CA ILE A 31 23.99 9.00 25.22
C ILE A 31 24.26 7.51 24.94
N LEU A 32 23.88 7.01 23.76
CA LEU A 32 24.12 5.61 23.41
C LEU A 32 25.60 5.29 23.31
N LYS A 33 26.43 6.19 22.75
CA LYS A 33 27.87 5.99 22.65
C LYS A 33 28.56 6.05 24.00
N GLU A 34 28.15 6.96 24.86
CA GLU A 34 28.68 7.06 26.22
C GLU A 34 28.36 5.79 27.04
N LEU A 35 27.12 5.29 26.96
CA LEU A 35 26.66 4.16 27.78
C LEU A 35 27.04 2.78 27.23
N LEU A 36 27.06 2.62 25.90
CA LEU A 36 27.16 1.31 25.24
C LEU A 36 28.43 1.17 24.38
N GLY A 37 29.29 2.20 24.38
CA GLY A 37 30.46 2.29 23.51
C GLY A 37 30.11 2.59 22.06
N ASP A 38 31.11 2.58 21.18
CA ASP A 38 30.97 3.03 19.78
C ASP A 38 30.22 2.06 18.86
N LYS A 39 29.99 0.81 19.30
CA LYS A 39 29.36 -0.24 18.49
C LYS A 39 28.21 -0.87 19.26
N HIS A 40 26.99 -0.50 18.89
CA HIS A 40 25.78 -1.09 19.46
C HIS A 40 24.62 -1.07 18.45
N PRO A 41 23.74 -2.11 18.41
CA PRO A 41 22.59 -2.14 17.51
C PRO A 41 21.70 -0.90 17.55
N TYR A 42 21.49 -0.32 18.75
CA TYR A 42 20.72 0.92 18.91
C TYR A 42 21.38 2.14 18.27
N ILE A 43 22.71 2.20 18.22
CA ILE A 43 23.43 3.26 17.51
C ILE A 43 23.19 3.11 16.00
N ALA A 44 23.33 1.89 15.46
CA ALA A 44 23.05 1.62 14.06
C ALA A 44 21.60 1.96 13.67
N SER A 45 20.62 1.64 14.52
CA SER A 45 19.22 2.00 14.30
C SER A 45 18.99 3.51 14.33
N THR A 46 19.63 4.23 15.26
CA THR A 46 19.54 5.70 15.34
C THR A 46 20.21 6.38 14.14
N LEU A 47 21.35 5.86 13.67
CA LEU A 47 22.02 6.33 12.45
C LEU A 47 21.15 6.11 11.20
N ASN A 48 20.51 4.94 11.09
CA ASN A 48 19.57 4.64 10.01
C ASN A 48 18.37 5.61 10.00
N ASN A 49 17.81 5.92 11.18
CA ASN A 49 16.71 6.89 11.29
C ASN A 49 17.17 8.31 10.94
N LEU A 50 18.37 8.71 11.38
CA LEU A 50 18.96 9.99 11.02
C LEU A 50 19.26 10.08 9.50
N ALA A 51 19.59 8.97 8.85
CA ALA A 51 19.67 8.93 7.39
C ALA A 51 18.30 9.16 6.74
N GLY A 52 17.25 8.55 7.27
CA GLY A 52 15.86 8.81 6.88
C GLY A 52 15.47 10.28 7.03
N HIS A 53 15.78 10.89 8.18
CA HIS A 53 15.57 12.31 8.47
C HIS A 53 16.20 13.23 7.40
N TYR A 54 17.45 12.96 7.00
CA TYR A 54 18.10 13.74 5.96
C TYR A 54 17.48 13.50 4.58
N LYS A 55 17.08 12.26 4.27
CA LYS A 55 16.41 11.91 3.01
C LYS A 55 15.06 12.63 2.85
N GLU A 56 14.26 12.75 3.89
CA GLU A 56 12.98 13.48 3.85
C GLU A 56 13.17 14.97 3.53
N GLN A 57 14.30 15.55 3.96
CA GLN A 57 14.70 16.92 3.60
C GLN A 57 15.48 17.02 2.27
N ARG A 58 15.52 15.95 1.47
CA ARG A 58 16.28 15.86 0.21
C ARG A 58 17.80 16.06 0.36
N ARG A 59 18.34 15.82 1.55
CA ARG A 59 19.78 15.94 1.89
C ARG A 59 20.49 14.59 1.76
N TYR A 60 20.59 14.11 0.51
CA TYR A 60 20.98 12.73 0.23
C TYR A 60 22.45 12.39 0.54
N LEU A 61 23.36 13.35 0.49
CA LEU A 61 24.77 13.12 0.81
C LEU A 61 24.97 12.94 2.32
N GLU A 62 24.25 13.70 3.15
CA GLU A 62 24.25 13.48 4.60
C GLU A 62 23.54 12.18 4.98
N ALA A 63 22.45 11.84 4.28
CA ALA A 63 21.79 10.55 4.43
C ALA A 63 22.73 9.39 4.10
N GLU A 64 23.46 9.48 2.98
CA GLU A 64 24.44 8.48 2.55
C GLU A 64 25.47 8.23 3.64
N LYS A 65 26.10 9.29 4.16
CA LYS A 65 27.11 9.17 5.21
C LYS A 65 26.57 8.38 6.41
N LYS A 66 25.36 8.70 6.88
CA LYS A 66 24.75 8.03 8.03
C LYS A 66 24.32 6.60 7.76
N GLN A 67 23.85 6.32 6.55
CA GLN A 67 23.45 4.97 6.17
C GLN A 67 24.67 4.05 6.00
N ILE A 68 25.79 4.56 5.47
CA ILE A 68 27.06 3.81 5.38
C ILE A 68 27.60 3.52 6.79
N GLU A 69 27.57 4.49 7.70
CA GLU A 69 27.94 4.28 9.12
C GLU A 69 27.07 3.17 9.75
N ALA A 70 25.75 3.20 9.54
CA ALA A 70 24.81 2.18 10.05
C ALA A 70 25.05 0.79 9.44
N PHE A 71 25.30 0.72 8.13
CA PHE A 71 25.59 -0.52 7.40
C PHE A 71 26.88 -1.16 7.94
N ALA A 72 27.98 -0.40 7.98
CA ALA A 72 29.26 -0.89 8.48
C ALA A 72 29.17 -1.38 9.94
N MET A 73 28.39 -0.70 10.77
CA MET A 73 28.16 -1.12 12.15
C MET A 73 27.38 -2.45 12.22
N ARG A 74 26.28 -2.60 11.48
CA ARG A 74 25.50 -3.86 11.47
C ARG A 74 26.32 -5.02 10.91
N THR A 75 27.11 -4.80 9.85
CA THR A 75 28.04 -5.80 9.33
C THR A 75 29.08 -6.20 10.38
N SER A 76 29.66 -5.22 11.10
CA SER A 76 30.63 -5.52 12.17
C SER A 76 30.01 -6.25 13.37
N LEU A 77 28.71 -6.06 13.66
CA LEU A 77 28.04 -6.66 14.81
C LEU A 77 27.50 -8.07 14.53
N TYR A 78 27.02 -8.30 13.30
CA TYR A 78 26.29 -9.52 12.95
C TYR A 78 26.96 -10.39 11.90
N GLY A 79 28.02 -9.90 11.25
CA GLY A 79 28.59 -10.50 10.05
C GLY A 79 27.73 -10.24 8.80
N ASP A 80 28.19 -10.71 7.65
CA ASP A 80 27.55 -10.44 6.36
C ASP A 80 26.19 -11.17 6.18
N GLU A 81 26.01 -12.29 6.88
CA GLU A 81 24.86 -13.19 6.76
C GLU A 81 23.77 -12.89 7.80
N HIS A 82 23.24 -11.67 7.80
CA HIS A 82 22.20 -11.26 8.75
C HIS A 82 21.07 -10.43 8.11
N PRO A 83 19.78 -10.62 8.48
CA PRO A 83 18.67 -9.86 7.90
C PRO A 83 18.79 -8.34 8.06
N ASP A 84 19.37 -7.87 9.17
CA ASP A 84 19.62 -6.43 9.39
C ASP A 84 20.68 -5.87 8.45
N VAL A 85 21.65 -6.68 8.02
CA VAL A 85 22.65 -6.29 7.02
C VAL A 85 21.99 -6.19 5.65
N ALA A 86 21.16 -7.18 5.28
CA ALA A 86 20.38 -7.14 4.04
C ALA A 86 19.46 -5.90 3.97
N ARG A 87 18.77 -5.57 5.08
CA ARG A 87 17.95 -4.36 5.19
C ARG A 87 18.77 -3.09 5.01
N SER A 88 19.95 -3.04 5.61
CA SER A 88 20.84 -1.88 5.55
C SER A 88 21.40 -1.68 4.14
N LEU A 89 21.77 -2.76 3.47
CA LEU A 89 22.23 -2.76 2.09
C LEU A 89 21.15 -2.25 1.14
N ASN A 90 19.90 -2.72 1.32
CA ASN A 90 18.74 -2.20 0.60
C ASN A 90 18.56 -0.68 0.82
N ASN A 91 18.74 -0.18 2.05
CA ASN A 91 18.61 1.25 2.33
C ASN A 91 19.75 2.09 1.71
N VAL A 92 20.98 1.56 1.66
CA VAL A 92 22.08 2.21 0.93
C VAL A 92 21.73 2.30 -0.56
N ALA A 93 21.18 1.23 -1.14
CA ALA A 93 20.72 1.21 -2.53
C ALA A 93 19.61 2.24 -2.81
N THR A 94 18.70 2.48 -1.85
CA THR A 94 17.68 3.54 -1.94
C THR A 94 18.28 4.94 -1.98
N ILE A 95 19.38 5.17 -1.26
CA ILE A 95 20.10 6.44 -1.31
C ILE A 95 20.83 6.60 -2.64
N ASP A 96 21.50 5.55 -3.12
CA ASP A 96 22.11 5.52 -4.46
C ASP A 96 21.07 5.84 -5.54
N PHE A 97 19.89 5.21 -5.46
CA PHE A 97 18.79 5.49 -6.38
C PHE A 97 18.37 6.96 -6.34
N SER A 98 18.20 7.53 -5.15
CA SER A 98 17.80 8.95 -4.98
C SER A 98 18.85 9.93 -5.52
N LEU A 99 20.12 9.53 -5.52
CA LEU A 99 21.26 10.27 -6.08
C LEU A 99 21.43 10.06 -7.60
N GLY A 100 20.59 9.25 -8.25
CA GLY A 100 20.72 8.91 -9.67
C GLY A 100 21.82 7.88 -9.97
N ARG A 101 22.38 7.24 -8.93
CA ARG A 101 23.45 6.25 -9.00
C ARG A 101 22.90 4.84 -9.27
N TYR A 102 22.13 4.71 -10.34
CA TYR A 102 21.31 3.53 -10.63
C TYR A 102 22.10 2.22 -10.76
N LEU A 103 23.31 2.25 -11.36
CA LEU A 103 24.19 1.09 -11.42
C LEU A 103 24.62 0.58 -10.03
N GLN A 104 24.88 1.49 -9.10
CA GLN A 104 25.23 1.12 -7.74
C GLN A 104 24.01 0.61 -6.96
N ALA A 105 22.85 1.25 -7.15
CA ALA A 105 21.59 0.82 -6.56
C ALA A 105 21.19 -0.58 -7.02
N GLU A 106 21.25 -0.87 -8.32
CA GLU A 106 20.92 -2.18 -8.90
C GLU A 106 21.75 -3.30 -8.27
N ARG A 107 23.08 -3.14 -8.22
CA ARG A 107 23.96 -4.16 -7.61
C ARG A 107 23.60 -4.44 -6.15
N LYS A 108 23.41 -3.38 -5.35
CA LYS A 108 23.09 -3.51 -3.92
C LYS A 108 21.68 -4.06 -3.67
N TYR A 109 20.69 -3.68 -4.49
CA TYR A 109 19.36 -4.27 -4.40
C TYR A 109 19.36 -5.76 -4.73
N SER A 110 20.10 -6.17 -5.78
CA SER A 110 20.25 -7.58 -6.12
C SER A 110 20.94 -8.37 -5.01
N GLU A 111 22.03 -7.85 -4.44
CA GLU A 111 22.71 -8.49 -3.31
C GLU A 111 21.79 -8.59 -2.07
N ALA A 112 21.04 -7.54 -1.75
CA ALA A 112 20.07 -7.57 -0.66
C ALA A 112 18.92 -8.55 -0.92
N LEU A 113 18.48 -8.70 -2.18
CA LEU A 113 17.46 -9.67 -2.59
C LEU A 113 17.95 -11.10 -2.34
N GLU A 114 19.12 -11.45 -2.85
CA GLU A 114 19.69 -12.80 -2.71
C GLU A 114 19.95 -13.15 -1.24
N LEU A 115 20.44 -12.19 -0.45
CA LEU A 115 20.63 -12.37 0.99
C LEU A 115 19.30 -12.61 1.72
N ARG A 116 18.25 -11.83 1.40
CA ARG A 116 16.90 -12.00 1.99
C ARG A 116 16.28 -13.34 1.61
N LYS A 117 16.41 -13.77 0.34
CA LYS A 117 15.91 -15.08 -0.11
C LYS A 117 16.54 -16.22 0.68
N ARG A 118 17.87 -16.20 0.82
CA ARG A 118 18.62 -17.24 1.54
C ARG A 118 18.34 -17.25 3.04
N LEU A 119 18.19 -16.08 3.68
CA LEU A 119 18.01 -15.99 5.13
C LEU A 119 16.56 -16.11 5.60
N LEU A 120 15.59 -15.65 4.79
CA LEU A 120 14.18 -15.51 5.19
C LEU A 120 13.23 -16.40 4.37
N GLY A 121 13.70 -16.95 3.25
CA GLY A 121 12.89 -17.70 2.29
C GLY A 121 12.26 -16.83 1.20
N GLU A 122 11.95 -17.45 0.06
CA GLU A 122 11.44 -16.80 -1.17
C GLU A 122 10.11 -16.04 -0.96
N GLU A 123 9.26 -16.49 -0.03
CA GLU A 123 7.93 -15.92 0.21
C GLU A 123 7.92 -14.85 1.31
N HIS A 124 9.07 -14.42 1.81
CA HIS A 124 9.12 -13.44 2.89
C HIS A 124 8.77 -12.02 2.39
N PRO A 125 8.03 -11.19 3.14
CA PRO A 125 7.67 -9.83 2.73
C PRO A 125 8.86 -8.93 2.37
N ASP A 126 10.00 -9.07 3.07
CA ASP A 126 11.25 -8.37 2.73
C ASP A 126 11.80 -8.74 1.33
N VAL A 127 11.55 -9.97 0.85
CA VAL A 127 11.90 -10.37 -0.53
C VAL A 127 11.01 -9.61 -1.50
N ALA A 128 9.70 -9.53 -1.26
CA ALA A 128 8.77 -8.74 -2.08
C ALA A 128 9.17 -7.25 -2.14
N GLN A 129 9.66 -6.68 -1.03
CA GLN A 129 10.19 -5.33 -1.02
C GLN A 129 11.43 -5.19 -1.91
N SER A 130 12.42 -6.09 -1.77
CA SER A 130 13.63 -6.07 -2.62
C SER A 130 13.29 -6.22 -4.11
N LEU A 131 12.38 -7.12 -4.45
CA LEU A 131 11.91 -7.33 -5.83
C LEU A 131 11.30 -6.03 -6.41
N ASN A 132 10.45 -5.33 -5.64
CA ASN A 132 9.87 -4.05 -6.05
C ASN A 132 10.93 -2.96 -6.25
N HIS A 133 11.92 -2.86 -5.37
CA HIS A 133 13.00 -1.89 -5.50
C HIS A 133 13.90 -2.18 -6.70
N LEU A 134 14.25 -3.45 -6.92
CA LEU A 134 15.00 -3.89 -8.08
C LEU A 134 14.22 -3.60 -9.37
N ALA A 135 12.92 -3.89 -9.40
CA ALA A 135 12.07 -3.53 -10.53
C ALA A 135 12.10 -2.02 -10.81
N THR A 136 11.99 -1.17 -9.78
CA THR A 136 12.05 0.29 -9.96
C THR A 136 13.36 0.71 -10.65
N VAL A 137 14.53 0.23 -10.20
CA VAL A 137 15.80 0.62 -10.83
C VAL A 137 15.94 0.04 -12.24
N LEU A 138 15.44 -1.17 -12.50
CA LEU A 138 15.41 -1.78 -13.82
C LEU A 138 14.57 -0.97 -14.81
N THR A 139 13.44 -0.40 -14.36
CA THR A 139 12.62 0.51 -15.18
C THR A 139 13.42 1.72 -15.64
N VAL A 140 14.11 2.41 -14.71
CA VAL A 140 14.94 3.58 -15.06
C VAL A 140 16.07 3.20 -16.03
N ARG A 141 16.57 1.98 -15.89
CA ARG A 141 17.66 1.41 -16.70
C ARG A 141 17.17 0.83 -18.03
N ASN A 142 15.95 1.17 -18.45
CA ASN A 142 15.35 0.76 -19.73
C ASN A 142 15.20 -0.77 -19.89
N ARG A 143 14.87 -1.47 -18.79
CA ARG A 143 14.58 -2.91 -18.76
C ARG A 143 13.16 -3.19 -18.23
N PRO A 144 12.10 -2.64 -18.86
CA PRO A 144 10.74 -2.66 -18.31
C PRO A 144 10.13 -4.07 -18.26
N ALA A 145 10.45 -4.97 -19.21
CA ALA A 145 9.95 -6.34 -19.20
C ALA A 145 10.49 -7.15 -18.00
N GLU A 146 11.79 -6.99 -17.69
CA GLU A 146 12.39 -7.60 -16.50
C GLU A 146 11.83 -6.99 -15.22
N ALA A 147 11.65 -5.66 -15.19
CA ALA A 147 11.01 -4.98 -14.08
C ALA A 147 9.60 -5.52 -13.82
N LEU A 148 8.80 -5.75 -14.87
CA LEU A 148 7.46 -6.31 -14.74
C LEU A 148 7.48 -7.70 -14.11
N SER A 149 8.39 -8.59 -14.54
CA SER A 149 8.55 -9.93 -13.95
C SER A 149 8.82 -9.85 -12.45
N TYR A 150 9.72 -8.98 -12.01
CA TYR A 150 9.99 -8.79 -10.58
C TYR A 150 8.80 -8.21 -9.81
N ARG A 151 8.04 -7.27 -10.39
CA ARG A 151 6.83 -6.74 -9.74
C ARG A 151 5.73 -7.78 -9.61
N VAL A 152 5.58 -8.65 -10.60
CA VAL A 152 4.59 -9.74 -10.59
C VAL A 152 4.95 -10.79 -9.54
N GLN A 153 6.23 -11.13 -9.41
CA GLN A 153 6.69 -11.99 -8.31
C GLN A 153 6.43 -11.34 -6.94
N ALA A 154 6.72 -10.04 -6.81
CA ALA A 154 6.46 -9.31 -5.57
C ALA A 154 4.96 -9.22 -5.24
N SER A 155 4.09 -9.05 -6.24
CA SER A 155 2.64 -9.00 -6.03
C SER A 155 2.12 -10.35 -5.55
N TYR A 156 2.60 -11.47 -6.11
CA TYR A 156 2.24 -12.82 -5.66
C TYR A 156 2.57 -13.07 -4.18
N ILE A 157 3.77 -12.68 -3.74
CA ILE A 157 4.17 -12.78 -2.32
C ILE A 157 3.25 -11.93 -1.44
N ASN A 158 3.00 -10.68 -1.83
CA ASN A 158 2.13 -9.78 -1.09
C ASN A 158 0.67 -10.27 -1.05
N ASP A 159 0.17 -10.90 -2.10
CA ASP A 159 -1.18 -11.44 -2.14
C ASP A 159 -1.34 -12.59 -1.16
N LYS A 160 -0.35 -13.49 -1.05
CA LYS A 160 -0.33 -14.54 -0.01
C LYS A 160 -0.33 -13.94 1.40
N LEU A 161 0.48 -12.91 1.61
CA LEU A 161 0.52 -12.19 2.88
C LEU A 161 -0.86 -11.59 3.21
N ILE A 162 -1.49 -10.93 2.23
CA ILE A 162 -2.82 -10.34 2.41
C ILE A 162 -3.86 -11.40 2.74
N SER A 163 -3.95 -12.49 1.96
CA SER A 163 -4.89 -13.57 2.22
C SER A 163 -4.72 -14.12 3.65
N ARG A 164 -3.47 -14.33 4.10
CA ARG A 164 -3.18 -14.80 5.47
C ARG A 164 -3.60 -13.77 6.52
N VAL A 165 -3.26 -12.50 6.35
CA VAL A 165 -3.56 -11.45 7.33
C VAL A 165 -5.07 -11.17 7.40
N PHE A 166 -5.76 -11.18 6.26
CA PHE A 166 -7.19 -10.90 6.15
C PHE A 166 -8.05 -11.89 6.96
N ALA A 167 -7.56 -13.13 7.08
CA ALA A 167 -8.19 -14.21 7.83
C ALA A 167 -8.43 -13.91 9.32
N PHE A 168 -7.65 -13.02 9.93
CA PHE A 168 -7.71 -12.74 11.37
C PHE A 168 -7.75 -11.24 11.71
N SER A 169 -7.95 -10.39 10.72
CA SER A 169 -7.91 -8.92 10.86
C SER A 169 -9.28 -8.29 10.75
N SER A 170 -9.44 -7.12 11.38
CA SER A 170 -10.61 -6.25 11.19
C SER A 170 -10.54 -5.52 9.86
N ASP A 171 -11.64 -4.91 9.42
CA ASP A 171 -11.63 -4.14 8.17
C ASP A 171 -10.65 -2.96 8.22
N SER A 172 -10.46 -2.36 9.40
CA SER A 172 -9.47 -1.30 9.63
C SER A 172 -8.03 -1.79 9.42
N ASP A 173 -7.68 -2.95 9.98
CA ASP A 173 -6.37 -3.59 9.78
C ASP A 173 -6.14 -3.95 8.30
N ARG A 174 -7.18 -4.48 7.63
CA ARG A 174 -7.15 -4.84 6.21
C ARG A 174 -6.89 -3.61 5.34
N PHE A 175 -7.64 -2.54 5.58
CA PHE A 175 -7.46 -1.27 4.89
C PHE A 175 -6.06 -0.71 5.11
N ALA A 176 -5.58 -0.66 6.35
CA ALA A 176 -4.23 -0.20 6.67
C ALA A 176 -3.14 -1.00 5.94
N LEU A 177 -3.31 -2.32 5.81
CA LEU A 177 -2.39 -3.15 5.03
C LEU A 177 -2.43 -2.83 3.53
N ILE A 178 -3.62 -2.65 2.96
CA ILE A 178 -3.79 -2.30 1.54
C ILE A 178 -3.18 -0.93 1.26
N GLU A 179 -3.43 0.06 2.11
CA GLU A 179 -2.82 1.40 2.01
C GLU A 179 -1.29 1.33 2.09
N LYS A 180 -0.74 0.52 2.99
CA LYS A 180 0.72 0.32 3.08
C LYS A 180 1.32 -0.26 1.80
N LEU A 181 0.56 -1.04 1.05
CA LEU A 181 0.99 -1.67 -0.20
C LEU A 181 0.64 -0.83 -1.44
N ARG A 182 -0.13 0.25 -1.28
CA ARG A 182 -0.67 1.08 -2.34
C ARG A 182 0.40 1.63 -3.27
N GLY A 183 1.51 2.14 -2.72
CA GLY A 183 2.62 2.66 -3.53
C GLY A 183 3.22 1.63 -4.49
N ASN A 184 3.24 0.34 -4.14
CA ASN A 184 3.71 -0.71 -5.06
C ASN A 184 2.71 -1.00 -6.18
N PHE A 185 1.41 -0.85 -5.90
CA PHE A 185 0.36 -0.93 -6.91
C PHE A 185 0.47 0.23 -7.90
N ASP A 186 0.65 1.45 -7.41
CA ASP A 186 0.81 2.64 -8.26
C ASP A 186 2.10 2.57 -9.09
N LEU A 187 3.21 2.06 -8.52
CA LEU A 187 4.44 1.79 -9.27
C LEU A 187 4.28 0.70 -10.33
N PHE A 188 3.47 -0.33 -10.06
CA PHE A 188 3.15 -1.36 -11.05
C PHE A 188 2.41 -0.74 -12.25
N LEU A 189 1.34 0.00 -12.00
CA LEU A 189 0.56 0.62 -13.06
C LEU A 189 1.35 1.71 -13.79
N SER A 190 2.18 2.48 -13.08
CA SER A 190 3.09 3.46 -13.71
C SER A 190 4.09 2.81 -14.65
N LEU A 191 4.63 1.62 -14.31
CA LEU A 191 5.51 0.86 -15.20
C LEU A 191 4.78 0.47 -16.49
N ILE A 192 3.56 -0.07 -16.36
CA ILE A 192 2.76 -0.48 -17.51
C ILE A 192 2.43 0.72 -18.39
N TYR A 193 1.91 1.78 -17.77
CA TYR A 193 1.53 3.01 -18.45
C TYR A 193 2.69 3.65 -19.21
N ASN A 194 3.87 3.79 -18.59
CA ASN A 194 5.00 4.49 -19.21
C ASN A 194 5.71 3.67 -20.29
N HIS A 195 5.69 2.34 -20.20
CA HIS A 195 6.63 1.52 -20.96
C HIS A 195 6.03 0.30 -21.65
N LEU A 196 4.83 -0.14 -21.29
CA LEU A 196 4.31 -1.46 -21.70
C LEU A 196 2.83 -1.44 -22.12
N LEU A 197 2.24 -0.28 -22.45
CA LEU A 197 0.85 -0.21 -22.94
C LEU A 197 0.66 -0.97 -24.27
N ASP A 198 1.70 -1.07 -25.09
CA ASP A 198 1.68 -1.83 -26.34
C ASP A 198 1.79 -3.35 -26.14
N SER A 199 2.01 -3.82 -24.91
CA SER A 199 2.15 -5.25 -24.61
C SER A 199 0.84 -5.83 -24.08
N ASP A 200 0.22 -6.74 -24.84
CA ASP A 200 -1.00 -7.44 -24.43
C ASP A 200 -0.81 -8.21 -23.12
N SER A 201 0.31 -8.92 -22.99
CA SER A 201 0.64 -9.64 -21.76
C SER A 201 0.78 -8.70 -20.55
N ALA A 202 1.30 -7.49 -20.75
CA ALA A 202 1.48 -6.52 -19.67
C ALA A 202 0.13 -5.90 -19.23
N LYS A 203 -0.76 -5.60 -20.19
CA LYS A 203 -2.14 -5.18 -19.91
C LYS A 203 -2.92 -6.26 -19.17
N GLN A 204 -2.80 -7.52 -19.57
CA GLN A 204 -3.43 -8.67 -18.90
C GLN A 204 -2.94 -8.80 -17.45
N GLN A 205 -1.62 -8.74 -17.22
CA GLN A 205 -1.05 -8.81 -15.87
C GLN A 205 -1.47 -7.63 -14.99
N ALA A 206 -1.62 -6.44 -15.56
CA ALA A 206 -2.15 -5.28 -14.86
C ALA A 206 -3.62 -5.50 -14.45
N LEU A 207 -4.46 -5.97 -15.36
CA LEU A 207 -5.85 -6.27 -15.05
C LEU A 207 -5.97 -7.39 -14.01
N ASP A 208 -5.19 -8.46 -14.11
CA ASP A 208 -5.19 -9.52 -13.10
C ASP A 208 -4.83 -8.97 -11.72
N PHE A 209 -3.83 -8.09 -11.65
CA PHE A 209 -3.44 -7.48 -10.39
C PHE A 209 -4.57 -6.59 -9.80
N VAL A 210 -5.22 -5.79 -10.64
CA VAL A 210 -6.39 -4.97 -10.27
C VAL A 210 -7.54 -5.83 -9.76
N LEU A 211 -7.96 -6.83 -10.54
CA LEU A 211 -9.08 -7.72 -10.21
C LEU A 211 -8.81 -8.48 -8.92
N LYS A 212 -7.59 -9.01 -8.75
CA LYS A 212 -7.23 -9.76 -7.55
C LYS A 212 -7.26 -8.89 -6.30
N ARG A 213 -6.78 -7.64 -6.39
CA ARG A 213 -6.86 -6.68 -5.27
C ARG A 213 -8.29 -6.33 -4.90
N LYS A 214 -9.15 -6.15 -5.89
CA LYS A 214 -10.58 -5.90 -5.70
C LYS A 214 -11.30 -7.11 -5.11
N ALA A 215 -10.97 -8.32 -5.60
CA ALA A 215 -11.55 -9.56 -5.12
C ALA A 215 -11.16 -9.85 -3.66
N LEU A 216 -9.92 -9.57 -3.25
CA LEU A 216 -9.46 -9.75 -1.87
C LEU A 216 -10.30 -8.93 -0.87
N THR A 217 -10.60 -7.68 -1.21
CA THR A 217 -11.38 -6.80 -0.34
C THR A 217 -12.87 -7.13 -0.37
N SER A 218 -13.44 -7.38 -1.56
CA SER A 218 -14.88 -7.68 -1.69
C SER A 218 -15.26 -9.05 -1.14
N THR A 219 -14.45 -10.08 -1.38
CA THR A 219 -14.75 -11.46 -0.93
C THR A 219 -14.69 -11.56 0.58
N SER A 220 -13.73 -10.88 1.23
CA SER A 220 -13.64 -10.86 2.69
C SER A 220 -14.89 -10.26 3.32
N LEU A 221 -15.36 -9.14 2.77
CA LEU A 221 -16.59 -8.48 3.22
C LEU A 221 -17.83 -9.34 2.95
N ALA A 222 -17.92 -9.95 1.76
CA ALA A 222 -19.03 -10.83 1.41
C ALA A 222 -19.11 -12.05 2.34
N ALA A 223 -17.99 -12.70 2.63
CA ALA A 223 -17.91 -13.83 3.56
C ALA A 223 -18.35 -13.44 4.98
N GLN A 224 -17.92 -12.27 5.46
CA GLN A 224 -18.34 -11.76 6.76
C GLN A 224 -19.84 -11.48 6.82
N ASN A 225 -20.39 -10.84 5.78
CA ASN A 225 -21.84 -10.58 5.69
C ASN A 225 -22.62 -11.89 5.61
N GLN A 226 -22.16 -12.86 4.81
CA GLN A 226 -22.82 -14.17 4.73
C GLN A 226 -22.82 -14.88 6.09
N ALA A 227 -21.71 -14.85 6.81
CA ALA A 227 -21.63 -15.43 8.16
C ALA A 227 -22.61 -14.74 9.13
N LEU A 228 -22.69 -13.41 9.08
CA LEU A 228 -23.59 -12.59 9.90
C LEU A 228 -25.07 -12.94 9.70
N TYR A 229 -25.49 -13.20 8.45
CA TYR A 229 -26.89 -13.48 8.10
C TYR A 229 -27.21 -14.98 8.00
N SER A 230 -26.23 -15.85 8.23
CA SER A 230 -26.43 -17.30 8.19
C SER A 230 -26.70 -17.88 9.58
N ASP A 231 -27.54 -18.92 9.66
CA ASP A 231 -27.71 -19.72 10.87
C ASP A 231 -26.58 -20.76 11.07
N ARG A 232 -25.48 -20.67 10.31
CA ARG A 232 -24.37 -21.64 10.37
C ARG A 232 -23.55 -21.56 11.65
N TYR A 233 -23.57 -20.41 12.33
CA TYR A 233 -22.77 -20.15 13.53
C TYR A 233 -23.64 -19.72 14.71
N PRO A 234 -24.51 -20.62 15.25
CA PRO A 234 -25.44 -20.27 16.32
C PRO A 234 -24.72 -19.80 17.59
N HIS A 235 -23.52 -20.35 17.87
CA HIS A 235 -22.70 -19.95 19.01
C HIS A 235 -22.09 -18.54 18.87
N LEU A 236 -22.12 -17.93 17.68
CA LEU A 236 -21.62 -16.58 17.41
C LEU A 236 -22.74 -15.52 17.30
N GLN A 237 -24.02 -15.91 17.37
CA GLN A 237 -25.15 -14.98 17.15
C GLN A 237 -25.13 -13.76 18.07
N ASP A 238 -24.74 -13.92 19.34
CA ASP A 238 -24.65 -12.78 20.26
C ASP A 238 -23.52 -11.82 19.88
N LYS A 239 -22.36 -12.35 19.45
CA LYS A 239 -21.26 -11.53 18.94
C LYS A 239 -21.65 -10.81 17.65
N PHE A 240 -22.38 -11.47 16.77
CA PHE A 240 -22.92 -10.87 15.55
C PHE A 240 -23.91 -9.74 15.83
N ARG A 241 -24.83 -9.93 16.79
CA ARG A 241 -25.75 -8.88 17.25
C ARG A 241 -24.99 -7.68 17.80
N GLN A 242 -24.01 -7.94 18.67
CA GLN A 242 -23.16 -6.89 19.25
C GLN A 242 -22.38 -6.13 18.18
N LEU A 243 -21.88 -6.81 17.14
CA LEU A 243 -21.20 -6.17 16.01
C LEU A 243 -22.16 -5.23 15.26
N GLY A 244 -23.40 -5.67 15.01
CA GLY A 244 -24.44 -4.84 14.39
C GLY A 244 -24.79 -3.60 15.22
N GLU A 245 -24.89 -3.74 16.54
CA GLU A 245 -25.12 -2.62 17.46
C GLU A 245 -23.97 -1.62 17.47
N LEU A 246 -22.72 -2.08 17.51
CA LEU A 246 -21.54 -1.24 17.42
C LEU A 246 -21.49 -0.49 16.08
N ASN A 247 -21.79 -1.16 14.98
CA ASN A 247 -21.84 -0.53 13.66
C ASN A 247 -22.94 0.56 13.60
N ALA A 248 -24.13 0.30 14.15
CA ALA A 248 -25.20 1.29 14.22
C ALA A 248 -24.80 2.53 15.05
N GLN A 249 -24.08 2.32 16.17
CA GLN A 249 -23.55 3.40 16.99
C GLN A 249 -22.50 4.23 16.25
N LEU A 250 -21.55 3.58 15.56
CA LEU A 250 -20.53 4.24 14.74
C LEU A 250 -21.14 5.06 13.60
N VAL A 251 -22.10 4.50 12.87
CA VAL A 251 -22.85 5.20 11.81
C VAL A 251 -23.56 6.43 12.38
N THR A 252 -24.31 6.27 13.47
CA THR A 252 -25.04 7.37 14.12
C THR A 252 -24.10 8.48 14.55
N LEU A 253 -22.98 8.13 15.19
CA LEU A 253 -21.99 9.09 15.66
C LEU A 253 -21.36 9.83 14.48
N THR A 254 -20.98 9.12 13.41
CA THR A 254 -20.35 9.68 12.21
C THR A 254 -21.27 10.68 11.50
N PHE A 255 -22.55 10.36 11.31
CA PHE A 255 -23.51 11.26 10.66
C PHE A 255 -24.01 12.39 11.58
N SER A 256 -23.79 12.30 12.89
CA SER A 256 -24.06 13.38 13.84
C SER A 256 -22.96 14.46 13.87
N ALA A 257 -21.88 14.30 13.10
CA ALA A 257 -20.67 15.12 13.22
C ALA A 257 -20.91 16.63 13.02
N SER A 258 -21.88 17.01 12.19
CA SER A 258 -22.26 18.41 11.97
C SER A 258 -22.88 19.10 13.19
N ARG A 259 -23.20 18.36 14.26
CA ARG A 259 -23.86 18.86 15.48
C ARG A 259 -22.97 18.78 16.73
N ILE A 260 -21.70 18.41 16.58
CA ILE A 260 -20.76 18.26 17.70
C ILE A 260 -20.39 19.62 18.29
N ARG A 261 -20.52 19.77 19.61
CA ARG A 261 -20.05 20.95 20.36
C ARG A 261 -18.77 20.68 21.15
N ASP A 262 -18.57 19.44 21.59
CA ASP A 262 -17.35 18.98 22.26
C ASP A 262 -16.65 17.96 21.36
N PHE A 263 -15.65 18.45 20.62
CA PHE A 263 -14.90 17.65 19.67
C PHE A 263 -14.01 16.61 20.36
N THR A 264 -13.51 16.90 21.57
CA THR A 264 -12.65 15.99 22.32
C THR A 264 -13.44 14.80 22.84
N ALA A 265 -14.61 15.04 23.43
CA ALA A 265 -15.50 13.95 23.87
C ALA A 265 -15.96 13.08 22.69
N TYR A 266 -16.29 13.71 21.55
CA TYR A 266 -16.60 12.99 20.32
C TYR A 266 -15.46 12.08 19.86
N GLN A 267 -14.23 12.59 19.78
CA GLN A 267 -13.06 11.80 19.36
C GLN A 267 -12.80 10.62 20.29
N GLN A 268 -12.92 10.82 21.60
CA GLN A 268 -12.75 9.74 22.58
C GLN A 268 -13.84 8.67 22.44
N GLN A 269 -15.09 9.08 22.24
CA GLN A 269 -16.20 8.14 22.04
C GLN A 269 -16.04 7.36 20.73
N LEU A 270 -15.66 8.03 19.64
CA LEU A 270 -15.41 7.39 18.35
C LEU A 270 -14.29 6.37 18.46
N ALA A 271 -13.13 6.77 19.00
CA ALA A 271 -11.98 5.87 19.17
C ALA A 271 -12.32 4.63 20.01
N LYS A 272 -13.09 4.80 21.08
CA LYS A 272 -13.54 3.69 21.92
C LYS A 272 -14.45 2.72 21.16
N LEU A 273 -15.42 3.24 20.39
CA LEU A 273 -16.32 2.41 19.59
C LEU A 273 -15.57 1.68 18.46
N GLU A 274 -14.64 2.36 17.80
CA GLU A 274 -13.78 1.77 16.77
C GLU A 274 -12.91 0.65 17.34
N GLU A 275 -12.31 0.85 18.51
CA GLU A 275 -11.53 -0.18 19.19
C GLU A 275 -12.38 -1.42 19.52
N GLN A 276 -13.56 -1.21 20.11
CA GLN A 276 -14.49 -2.30 20.44
C GLN A 276 -14.94 -3.06 19.18
N HIS A 277 -15.32 -2.33 18.13
CA HIS A 277 -15.73 -2.89 16.84
C HIS A 277 -14.60 -3.71 16.22
N ASN A 278 -13.38 -3.16 16.16
CA ASN A 278 -12.21 -3.82 15.60
C ASN A 278 -11.85 -5.10 16.37
N ASN A 279 -11.87 -5.07 17.70
CA ASN A 279 -11.57 -6.24 18.52
C ASN A 279 -12.59 -7.36 18.31
N LEU A 280 -13.88 -7.02 18.22
CA LEU A 280 -14.93 -8.00 17.97
C LEU A 280 -14.84 -8.59 16.56
N GLN A 281 -14.54 -7.77 15.55
CA GLN A 281 -14.30 -8.26 14.18
C GLN A 281 -13.13 -9.25 14.13
N LYS A 282 -12.02 -9.00 14.84
CA LYS A 282 -10.87 -9.91 14.90
C LYS A 282 -11.23 -11.26 15.53
N GLN A 283 -12.02 -11.24 16.61
CA GLN A 283 -12.52 -12.47 17.24
C GLN A 283 -13.38 -13.27 16.26
N LEU A 284 -14.35 -12.61 15.62
CA LEU A 284 -15.23 -13.25 14.64
C LEU A 284 -14.45 -13.80 13.43
N ALA A 285 -13.47 -13.07 12.91
CA ALA A 285 -12.64 -13.51 11.79
C ALA A 285 -11.90 -14.83 12.09
N SER A 286 -11.42 -14.99 13.32
CA SER A 286 -10.74 -16.24 13.74
C SER A 286 -11.67 -17.46 13.85
N GLU A 287 -12.97 -17.25 14.01
CA GLU A 287 -13.97 -18.31 14.23
C GLU A 287 -14.80 -18.63 12.97
N VAL A 288 -14.65 -17.87 11.89
CA VAL A 288 -15.39 -18.02 10.62
C VAL A 288 -14.44 -18.38 9.47
N PRO A 289 -14.33 -19.68 9.10
CA PRO A 289 -13.43 -20.16 8.05
C PRO A 289 -13.60 -19.48 6.68
N GLU A 290 -14.82 -19.07 6.30
CA GLU A 290 -15.06 -18.40 5.01
C GLU A 290 -14.30 -17.07 4.87
N ILE A 291 -14.01 -16.40 6.00
CA ILE A 291 -13.25 -15.14 6.03
C ILE A 291 -11.75 -15.40 5.79
N GLN A 292 -11.29 -16.66 5.90
CA GLN A 292 -9.89 -17.03 5.74
C GLN A 292 -9.42 -17.09 4.27
N LEU A 293 -10.33 -16.86 3.32
CA LEU A 293 -10.06 -16.67 1.88
C LEU A 293 -9.07 -17.69 1.30
N ALA A 294 -9.18 -18.95 1.74
CA ALA A 294 -8.21 -20.00 1.41
C ALA A 294 -8.27 -20.49 -0.04
N GLU A 295 -9.29 -20.12 -0.82
CA GLU A 295 -9.51 -20.63 -2.17
C GLU A 295 -9.69 -19.52 -3.23
N GLN A 296 -8.88 -19.67 -4.28
CA GLN A 296 -8.96 -19.09 -5.64
C GLN A 296 -9.81 -17.83 -5.80
N LEU A 297 -9.16 -16.67 -5.61
CA LEU A 297 -9.70 -15.40 -6.07
C LEU A 297 -9.95 -15.47 -7.59
N PRO A 298 -11.08 -14.93 -8.07
CA PRO A 298 -11.40 -14.92 -9.49
C PRO A 298 -10.28 -14.19 -10.25
N ASN A 299 -9.74 -14.88 -11.26
CA ASN A 299 -8.82 -14.29 -12.24
C ASN A 299 -9.63 -13.74 -13.42
N ARG A 300 -8.95 -13.08 -14.38
CA ARG A 300 -9.64 -12.55 -15.56
C ARG A 300 -10.42 -13.59 -16.37
N TYR A 301 -10.01 -14.86 -16.34
CA TYR A 301 -10.71 -15.96 -17.02
C TYR A 301 -12.10 -16.19 -16.41
N ALA A 302 -12.16 -16.37 -15.10
CA ALA A 302 -13.42 -16.53 -14.37
C ALA A 302 -14.33 -15.30 -14.54
N VAL A 303 -13.75 -14.10 -14.55
CA VAL A 303 -14.52 -12.87 -14.77
C VAL A 303 -15.09 -12.83 -16.20
N ALA A 304 -14.28 -13.10 -17.23
CA ALA A 304 -14.73 -13.08 -18.62
C ALA A 304 -15.82 -14.14 -18.90
N GLU A 305 -15.74 -15.30 -18.27
CA GLU A 305 -16.75 -16.37 -18.36
C GLU A 305 -18.06 -16.00 -17.64
N ALA A 306 -17.98 -15.29 -16.53
CA ALA A 306 -19.16 -14.86 -15.76
C ALA A 306 -19.90 -13.65 -16.38
N LEU A 307 -19.28 -12.95 -17.34
CA LEU A 307 -19.93 -11.84 -18.03
C LEU A 307 -21.05 -12.33 -18.96
N PRO A 308 -22.20 -11.63 -19.02
CA PRO A 308 -23.23 -11.92 -20.01
C PRO A 308 -22.66 -11.91 -21.44
N SER A 309 -23.11 -12.83 -22.30
CA SER A 309 -22.66 -12.86 -23.70
C SER A 309 -22.90 -11.51 -24.40
N HIS A 310 -21.92 -11.08 -25.20
CA HIS A 310 -21.90 -9.77 -25.88
C HIS A 310 -21.83 -8.55 -24.94
N SER A 311 -21.29 -8.73 -23.73
CA SER A 311 -21.03 -7.63 -22.80
C SER A 311 -19.53 -7.41 -22.58
N ILE A 312 -19.19 -6.29 -21.95
CA ILE A 312 -17.84 -5.95 -21.56
C ILE A 312 -17.82 -5.52 -20.09
N LEU A 313 -16.77 -5.88 -19.37
CA LEU A 313 -16.39 -5.20 -18.14
C LEU A 313 -15.56 -3.97 -18.49
N ILE A 314 -15.90 -2.83 -17.89
CA ILE A 314 -15.04 -1.65 -17.86
C ILE A 314 -14.62 -1.42 -16.40
N GLU A 315 -13.35 -1.62 -16.10
CA GLU A 315 -12.79 -1.41 -14.76
C GLU A 315 -12.00 -0.10 -14.74
N PHE A 316 -12.49 0.88 -13.97
CA PHE A 316 -11.83 2.17 -13.78
C PHE A 316 -10.86 2.10 -12.60
N VAL A 317 -9.61 2.50 -12.85
CA VAL A 317 -8.52 2.41 -11.86
C VAL A 317 -7.85 3.76 -11.74
N ARG A 318 -7.98 4.37 -10.56
CA ARG A 318 -7.15 5.50 -10.15
C ARG A 318 -5.76 4.97 -9.78
N PHE A 319 -4.69 5.61 -10.22
CA PHE A 319 -3.34 5.37 -9.72
C PHE A 319 -2.53 6.65 -9.64
N ASP A 320 -1.64 6.73 -8.65
CA ASP A 320 -0.70 7.85 -8.54
C ASP A 320 0.43 7.64 -9.58
N PHE A 321 0.73 8.66 -10.38
CA PHE A 321 1.72 8.53 -11.46
C PHE A 321 3.15 8.68 -10.92
N PHE A 322 4.01 7.72 -11.25
CA PHE A 322 5.44 7.75 -10.93
C PHE A 322 6.31 7.96 -12.18
N ASP A 323 7.08 9.05 -12.19
CA ASP A 323 8.17 9.28 -13.14
C ASP A 323 9.44 8.56 -12.66
N PHE A 324 9.79 7.50 -13.39
CA PHE A 324 10.98 6.69 -13.13
C PHE A 324 12.30 7.41 -13.44
N GLN A 325 12.31 8.41 -14.32
CA GLN A 325 13.53 9.11 -14.72
C GLN A 325 13.89 10.29 -13.80
N ALA A 326 12.93 10.80 -13.05
CA ALA A 326 13.13 11.89 -12.09
C ALA A 326 14.15 11.54 -11.00
N VAL A 327 15.17 12.40 -10.85
CA VAL A 327 16.26 12.25 -9.86
C VAL A 327 16.00 13.17 -8.67
N ARG A 328 15.57 12.60 -7.54
CA ARG A 328 15.21 13.40 -6.36
C ARG A 328 16.33 14.32 -5.85
N ALA A 329 17.60 13.92 -5.98
CA ALA A 329 18.75 14.73 -5.58
C ALA A 329 18.94 16.00 -6.44
N LYS A 330 18.34 16.05 -7.63
CA LYS A 330 18.34 17.24 -8.50
C LYS A 330 17.15 18.17 -8.24
N GLY A 331 16.26 17.80 -7.31
CA GLY A 331 15.04 18.54 -7.04
C GLY A 331 13.81 18.01 -7.78
N ASP A 332 14.00 17.05 -8.68
CA ASP A 332 12.93 16.45 -9.48
C ASP A 332 11.86 15.81 -8.59
N GLN A 333 10.61 15.94 -9.03
CA GLN A 333 9.45 15.31 -8.41
C GLN A 333 9.18 13.99 -9.11
N GLN A 334 9.06 12.90 -8.35
CA GLN A 334 8.79 11.57 -8.93
C GLN A 334 7.29 11.24 -8.95
N TRP A 335 6.55 11.67 -7.93
CA TRP A 335 5.11 11.43 -7.83
C TRP A 335 4.34 12.63 -8.35
N HIS A 336 3.45 12.42 -9.31
CA HIS A 336 2.64 13.45 -9.94
C HIS A 336 1.15 13.23 -9.65
N PRO A 337 0.28 14.17 -10.05
CA PRO A 337 -1.17 14.00 -9.92
C PRO A 337 -1.64 12.64 -10.46
N PRO A 338 -2.62 12.02 -9.79
CA PRO A 338 -3.13 10.71 -10.15
C PRO A 338 -3.87 10.74 -11.49
N ARG A 339 -3.94 9.57 -12.12
CA ARG A 339 -4.60 9.35 -13.41
C ARG A 339 -5.62 8.22 -13.32
N TYR A 340 -6.60 8.22 -14.22
CA TYR A 340 -7.52 7.11 -14.41
C TYR A 340 -7.15 6.27 -15.64
N LEU A 341 -7.02 4.95 -15.45
CA LEU A 341 -7.00 3.97 -16.53
C LEU A 341 -8.32 3.21 -16.55
N ALA A 342 -8.87 2.97 -17.74
CA ALA A 342 -9.95 2.01 -17.93
C ALA A 342 -9.38 0.73 -18.54
N PHE A 343 -9.61 -0.40 -17.88
CA PHE A 343 -9.39 -1.72 -18.47
C PHE A 343 -10.70 -2.24 -19.05
N ILE A 344 -10.64 -2.79 -20.26
CA ILE A 344 -11.79 -3.37 -20.95
C ILE A 344 -11.55 -4.87 -21.12
N LEU A 345 -12.49 -5.67 -20.65
CA LEU A 345 -12.48 -7.12 -20.75
C LEU A 345 -13.80 -7.60 -21.38
N PRO A 346 -13.78 -8.08 -22.62
CA PRO A 346 -14.98 -8.64 -23.26
C PRO A 346 -15.36 -10.01 -22.66
N SER A 347 -16.67 -10.30 -22.66
CA SER A 347 -17.20 -11.61 -22.30
C SER A 347 -16.57 -12.70 -23.16
N GLU A 348 -16.25 -13.86 -22.56
CA GLU A 348 -15.71 -15.04 -23.24
C GLU A 348 -14.33 -14.83 -23.92
N GLN A 349 -13.71 -13.65 -23.78
CA GLN A 349 -12.42 -13.31 -24.40
C GLN A 349 -11.40 -12.81 -23.35
N PRO A 350 -10.92 -13.70 -22.46
CA PRO A 350 -10.09 -13.31 -21.31
C PRO A 350 -8.71 -12.75 -21.67
N ASP A 351 -8.25 -12.97 -22.90
CA ASP A 351 -6.97 -12.47 -23.38
C ASP A 351 -7.10 -11.15 -24.18
N ALA A 352 -8.32 -10.74 -24.54
CA ALA A 352 -8.60 -9.53 -25.33
C ALA A 352 -8.66 -8.24 -24.49
N VAL A 353 -7.73 -8.11 -23.54
CA VAL A 353 -7.68 -6.97 -22.60
C VAL A 353 -7.23 -5.70 -23.33
N GLN A 354 -8.03 -4.65 -23.23
CA GLN A 354 -7.67 -3.31 -23.72
C GLN A 354 -7.52 -2.34 -22.55
N THR A 355 -6.78 -1.27 -22.78
CA THR A 355 -6.56 -0.21 -21.78
C THR A 355 -6.69 1.15 -22.42
N ILE A 356 -7.37 2.07 -21.75
CA ILE A 356 -7.55 3.47 -22.17
C ILE A 356 -7.08 4.38 -21.05
N ASP A 357 -6.21 5.34 -21.37
CA ASP A 357 -5.88 6.47 -20.50
C ASP A 357 -7.00 7.50 -20.55
N LEU A 358 -7.66 7.72 -19.43
CA LEU A 358 -8.73 8.72 -19.31
C LEU A 358 -8.18 10.10 -18.95
N GLY A 359 -6.91 10.20 -18.55
CA GLY A 359 -6.28 11.44 -18.14
C GLY A 359 -6.17 11.62 -16.63
N GLU A 360 -5.87 12.85 -16.23
CA GLU A 360 -5.74 13.25 -14.84
C GLU A 360 -7.07 13.16 -14.10
N VAL A 361 -7.02 12.78 -12.83
CA VAL A 361 -8.21 12.54 -11.99
C VAL A 361 -8.97 13.83 -11.69
N GLU A 362 -8.28 14.94 -11.42
CA GLU A 362 -8.93 16.16 -10.92
C GLU A 362 -10.03 16.70 -11.87
N PRO A 363 -9.80 16.85 -13.18
CA PRO A 363 -10.87 17.25 -14.10
C PRO A 363 -12.07 16.27 -14.12
N ILE A 364 -11.80 14.97 -14.02
CA ILE A 364 -12.83 13.92 -14.07
C ILE A 364 -13.66 13.93 -12.78
N ASP A 365 -13.01 13.97 -11.62
CA ASP A 365 -13.67 14.00 -10.32
C ASP A 365 -14.52 15.27 -10.17
N ASN A 366 -14.05 16.41 -10.65
CA ASN A 366 -14.83 17.65 -10.69
C ASN A 366 -16.11 17.50 -11.52
N LEU A 367 -16.03 16.85 -12.70
CA LEU A 367 -17.21 16.58 -13.53
C LEU A 367 -18.18 15.61 -12.84
N ILE A 368 -17.67 14.57 -12.18
CA ILE A 368 -18.46 13.61 -11.41
C ILE A 368 -19.22 14.33 -10.28
N GLN A 369 -18.56 15.21 -9.53
CA GLN A 369 -19.20 16.02 -8.49
C GLN A 369 -20.31 16.93 -9.03
N VAL A 370 -20.06 17.62 -10.14
CA VAL A 370 -21.07 18.45 -10.81
C VAL A 370 -22.26 17.59 -11.24
N PHE A 371 -22.03 16.43 -11.86
CA PHE A 371 -23.08 15.51 -12.27
C PHE A 371 -23.94 15.05 -11.07
N HIS A 372 -23.32 14.59 -9.98
CA HIS A 372 -24.04 14.18 -8.78
C HIS A 372 -24.87 15.33 -8.18
N SER A 373 -24.34 16.56 -8.16
CA SER A 373 -25.06 17.72 -7.65
C SER A 373 -26.29 18.09 -8.49
N GLN A 374 -26.24 17.86 -9.81
CA GLN A 374 -27.35 18.12 -10.72
C GLN A 374 -28.42 17.04 -10.64
N VAL A 375 -28.03 15.76 -10.54
CA VAL A 375 -28.97 14.64 -10.43
C VAL A 375 -29.67 14.59 -9.07
N SER A 376 -28.99 15.04 -8.01
CA SER A 376 -29.55 15.07 -6.64
C SER A 376 -30.52 16.24 -6.41
N ASP A 377 -30.54 17.23 -7.31
CA ASP A 377 -31.40 18.41 -7.23
C ASP A 377 -32.50 18.31 -8.30
N SER A 378 -33.68 17.82 -7.90
CA SER A 378 -34.82 17.62 -8.78
C SER A 378 -35.36 18.91 -9.43
N THR A 379 -34.85 20.09 -9.04
CA THR A 379 -35.26 21.39 -9.58
C THR A 379 -34.35 21.91 -10.69
N LYS A 380 -33.15 21.31 -10.88
CA LYS A 380 -32.22 21.69 -11.94
C LYS A 380 -32.47 20.89 -13.22
N LYS A 381 -32.47 21.56 -14.37
CA LYS A 381 -32.43 20.89 -15.68
C LYS A 381 -31.13 20.11 -15.78
N THR A 382 -31.21 18.78 -15.74
CA THR A 382 -30.05 17.89 -15.87
C THR A 382 -29.51 17.91 -17.30
N LEU A 383 -28.18 17.87 -17.44
CA LEU A 383 -27.50 17.53 -18.71
C LEU A 383 -27.65 16.03 -19.05
N GLY A 384 -28.00 15.20 -18.06
CA GLY A 384 -28.30 13.79 -18.24
C GLY A 384 -29.72 13.57 -18.74
N VAL A 385 -29.84 12.99 -19.93
CA VAL A 385 -31.10 12.44 -20.45
C VAL A 385 -31.53 11.29 -19.54
N ALA A 386 -32.36 11.58 -18.52
CA ALA A 386 -33.14 10.57 -17.84
C ALA A 386 -34.28 10.14 -18.77
N LYS A 387 -34.01 9.27 -19.74
CA LYS A 387 -35.09 8.48 -20.35
C LYS A 387 -35.59 7.54 -19.26
N ARG A 388 -36.74 7.86 -18.67
CA ARG A 388 -37.55 6.89 -17.92
C ARG A 388 -37.71 5.66 -18.80
N LEU A 389 -37.11 4.53 -18.41
CA LEU A 389 -37.55 3.23 -18.88
C LEU A 389 -38.93 3.02 -18.27
N VAL A 390 -39.96 3.36 -19.04
CA VAL A 390 -41.33 2.95 -18.77
C VAL A 390 -41.39 1.50 -19.18
N PHE A 391 -41.45 0.59 -18.20
CA PHE A 391 -41.90 -0.77 -18.46
C PHE A 391 -43.40 -0.68 -18.76
N THR A 392 -43.78 -0.82 -20.03
CA THR A 392 -45.14 -1.14 -20.47
C THR A 392 -45.27 -2.63 -20.67
#